data_AF-A0A952K6F1-F1
#
_entry.id   AF-A0A952K6F1-F1
#
_cell.length_a   1.000
_cell.length_b   1.000
_cell.length_c   1.000
_cell.angle_alpha   90.00
_cell.angle_beta   90.00
_cell.angle_gamma   90.00
#
_symmetry.space_group_name_H-M   'P 1'
#
loop_
_entity.id
_entity.type
_entity.pdbx_description
1 polymer ?
#
loop_
_entity_poly.entity_id
_entity_poly.type
_entity_poly.pdbx_seq_one_letter_code
_entity_poly.pdbx_strand_id
1 'polypeptide(L)'
;ARLLAYRVVELQSSGRIQPGDAAAYRIAVTRLDQDSAEVLMDIAAEVSHGDPNAKWFLDEVEDHWRYSQASTVSSGSIEMQRILLSRALLAAAK
;
A
#
# COMPACT_ATOMS: atom_id res chain seq x y z
N ALA A 1 5.36 -0.20 5.65
CA ALA A 1 5.51 -1.12 4.51
C ALA A 1 6.93 -1.19 3.92
N ARG A 2 7.75 -0.13 3.98
CA ARG A 2 9.07 -0.06 3.31
C ARG A 2 10.02 -1.24 3.60
N LEU A 3 10.13 -1.70 4.85
CA LEU A 3 10.98 -2.85 5.18
C LEU A 3 10.51 -4.15 4.52
N LEU A 4 9.19 -4.36 4.40
CA LEU A 4 8.63 -5.50 3.68
C LEU A 4 8.98 -5.42 2.18
N ALA A 5 8.94 -4.22 1.59
CA ALA A 5 9.35 -4.00 0.22
C ALA A 5 10.81 -4.40 0.00
N TYR A 6 11.72 -3.93 0.86
CA TYR A 6 13.14 -4.29 0.78
C TYR A 6 13.38 -5.78 0.94
N ARG A 7 12.66 -6.43 1.85
CA ARG A 7 12.74 -7.88 2.00
C ARG A 7 12.26 -8.62 0.75
N VAL A 8 11.16 -8.20 0.14
CA VAL A 8 10.66 -8.80 -1.11
C VAL A 8 11.67 -8.63 -2.25
N VAL A 9 12.26 -7.44 -2.40
CA VAL A 9 13.29 -7.18 -3.42
C VAL A 9 14.54 -8.05 -3.18
N GLU A 10 14.99 -8.18 -1.93
CA GLU A 10 16.13 -9.05 -1.60
C GLU A 10 15.83 -10.53 -1.91
N LEU A 11 14.66 -11.03 -1.52
CA LEU A 11 14.23 -12.40 -1.84
C LEU A 11 14.09 -12.63 -3.34
N GLN A 12 13.59 -11.64 -4.09
CA GLN A 12 13.50 -11.70 -5.55
C GLN A 12 14.90 -11.75 -6.18
N SER A 13 15.81 -10.88 -5.76
CA SER A 13 17.18 -10.82 -6.28
C SER A 13 17.99 -12.09 -6.01
N SER A 14 17.67 -12.80 -4.92
CA SER A 14 18.30 -14.07 -4.56
C SER A 14 17.58 -15.31 -5.13
N GLY A 15 16.50 -15.13 -5.89
CA GLY A 15 15.72 -16.23 -6.47
C GLY A 15 14.94 -17.06 -5.44
N ARG A 16 14.77 -16.56 -4.20
CA ARG A 16 14.13 -17.27 -3.08
C ARG A 16 12.69 -16.83 -2.82
N ILE A 17 12.22 -15.82 -3.51
CA ILE A 17 10.87 -15.27 -3.34
C ILE A 17 9.80 -16.34 -3.48
N GLN A 18 8.86 -16.36 -2.55
CA GLN A 18 7.65 -17.17 -2.61
C GLN A 18 6.44 -16.29 -2.95
N PRO A 19 5.37 -16.85 -3.56
CA PRO A 19 4.15 -16.09 -3.83
C PRO A 19 3.54 -15.43 -2.59
N GLY A 20 3.68 -16.07 -1.42
CA GLY A 20 3.21 -15.54 -0.15
C GLY A 20 3.93 -14.26 0.29
N ASP A 21 5.24 -14.13 0.00
CA ASP A 21 6.02 -12.94 0.36
C ASP A 21 5.50 -11.69 -0.38
N ALA A 22 5.31 -11.83 -1.70
CA ALA A 22 4.78 -10.76 -2.53
C ALA A 22 3.34 -10.40 -2.15
N ALA A 23 2.49 -11.40 -1.90
CA ALA A 23 1.09 -11.16 -1.49
C ALA A 23 1.00 -10.44 -0.13
N ALA A 24 1.78 -10.86 0.86
CA ALA A 24 1.82 -10.23 2.17
C ALA A 24 2.27 -8.78 2.11
N TYR A 25 3.35 -8.50 1.37
CA TYR A 25 3.81 -7.13 1.15
C TYR A 25 2.73 -6.27 0.50
N ARG A 26 2.08 -6.77 -0.57
CA ARG A 26 1.04 -6.02 -1.28
C ARG A 26 -0.16 -5.67 -0.40
N ILE A 27 -0.63 -6.61 0.42
CA ILE A 27 -1.71 -6.33 1.39
C ILE A 27 -1.27 -5.23 2.36
N ALA A 28 -0.05 -5.32 2.88
CA ALA A 28 0.46 -4.39 3.88
C ALA A 28 0.68 -2.97 3.31
N VAL A 29 1.23 -2.84 2.11
CA VAL A 29 1.47 -1.52 1.48
C VAL A 29 0.17 -0.86 1.07
N THR A 30 -0.75 -1.59 0.40
CA THR A 30 -2.03 -1.03 -0.03
C THR A 30 -2.85 -0.51 1.14
N ARG A 31 -2.96 -1.28 2.23
CA ARG A 31 -3.70 -0.83 3.43
C ARG A 31 -3.04 0.36 4.09
N LEU A 32 -1.71 0.32 4.25
CA LEU A 32 -0.99 1.42 4.87
C LEU A 32 -1.11 2.71 4.04
N ASP A 33 -1.10 2.61 2.71
CA ASP A 33 -1.28 3.76 1.82
C ASP A 33 -2.70 4.33 1.95
N GLN A 34 -3.73 3.49 2.07
CA GLN A 34 -5.10 3.95 2.35
C GLN A 34 -5.15 4.67 3.70
N ASP A 35 -4.68 4.02 4.77
CA ASP A 35 -4.69 4.61 6.12
C ASP A 35 -3.90 5.92 6.18
N SER A 36 -2.76 6.00 5.47
CA SER A 36 -1.95 7.21 5.39
C SER A 36 -2.64 8.32 4.60
N ALA A 37 -3.34 7.98 3.52
CA ALA A 37 -4.11 8.95 2.75
C ALA A 37 -5.27 9.54 3.56
N GLU A 38 -5.98 8.74 4.35
CA GLU A 38 -7.03 9.25 5.24
C GLU A 38 -6.45 10.23 6.28
N VAL A 39 -5.32 9.90 6.90
CA VAL A 39 -4.64 10.82 7.83
C VAL A 39 -4.22 12.12 7.13
N LEU A 40 -3.76 12.05 5.88
CA LEU A 40 -3.42 13.24 5.10
C LEU A 40 -4.66 14.09 4.80
N MET A 41 -5.83 13.48 4.54
CA MET A 41 -7.10 14.19 4.37
C MET A 41 -7.52 14.90 5.65
N ASP A 42 -7.36 14.25 6.82
CA ASP A 42 -7.63 14.88 8.12
C ASP A 42 -6.72 16.11 8.35
N ILE A 43 -5.44 16.02 7.97
CA ILE A 43 -4.51 17.16 8.04
C ILE A 43 -4.93 18.25 7.05
N ALA A 44 -5.30 17.88 5.82
CA ALA A 44 -5.72 18.80 4.77
C ALA A 44 -6.95 19.61 5.17
N ALA A 45 -7.88 19.03 5.93
CA ALA A 45 -9.05 19.72 6.45
C ALA A 45 -8.69 20.92 7.36
N GLU A 46 -7.52 20.89 8.01
CA GLU A 46 -7.04 21.92 8.94
C GLU A 46 -6.10 22.95 8.28
N VAL A 47 -5.78 22.81 7.00
CA VAL A 47 -4.85 23.71 6.30
C VAL A 47 -5.50 25.07 6.02
N SER A 48 -4.83 26.13 6.50
CA SER A 48 -5.22 27.50 6.18
C SER A 48 -4.98 27.81 4.70
N HIS A 49 -6.03 28.22 4.00
CA HIS A 49 -5.97 28.54 2.57
C HIS A 49 -5.18 29.83 2.27
N GLY A 50 -4.79 30.58 3.30
CA GLY A 50 -3.90 31.73 3.19
C GLY A 50 -2.41 31.37 3.18
N ASP A 51 -2.05 30.11 3.44
CA ASP A 51 -0.66 29.65 3.35
C ASP A 51 -0.23 29.57 1.86
N PRO A 52 0.92 30.18 1.48
CA PRO A 52 1.46 30.11 0.13
C PRO A 52 1.57 28.69 -0.45
N ASN A 53 1.78 27.67 0.40
CA ASN A 53 1.94 26.28 0.00
C ASN A 53 0.64 25.46 0.08
N ALA A 54 -0.46 26.02 0.59
CA ALA A 54 -1.71 25.29 0.81
C ALA A 54 -2.22 24.61 -0.46
N LYS A 55 -2.26 25.35 -1.57
CA LYS A 55 -2.79 24.82 -2.83
C LYS A 55 -2.04 23.57 -3.29
N TRP A 56 -0.70 23.63 -3.30
CA TRP A 56 0.12 22.49 -3.71
C TRP A 56 -0.13 21.29 -2.80
N PHE A 57 -0.08 21.48 -1.48
CA PHE A 57 -0.30 20.40 -0.53
C PHE A 57 -1.68 19.75 -0.70
N LEU A 58 -2.74 20.55 -0.79
CA LEU A 58 -4.11 20.05 -0.94
C LEU A 58 -4.29 19.26 -2.25
N ASP A 59 -3.71 19.74 -3.35
CA ASP A 59 -3.78 19.05 -4.65
C ASP A 59 -3.04 17.70 -4.60
N GLU A 60 -1.85 17.64 -4.00
CA GLU A 60 -1.07 16.39 -3.86
C GLU A 60 -1.76 15.38 -2.93
N VAL A 61 -2.37 15.85 -1.84
CA VAL A 61 -3.13 14.99 -0.92
C VAL A 61 -4.35 14.38 -1.62
N GLU A 62 -5.12 15.19 -2.36
CA GLU A 62 -6.28 14.72 -3.13
C GLU A 62 -5.86 13.69 -4.20
N ASP A 63 -4.77 13.94 -4.92
CA ASP A 63 -4.26 13.00 -5.93
C ASP A 63 -3.79 11.69 -5.27
N HIS A 64 -3.05 11.79 -4.17
CA HIS A 64 -2.59 10.62 -3.42
C HIS A 64 -3.76 9.80 -2.86
N TRP A 65 -4.80 10.46 -2.34
CA TRP A 65 -6.01 9.77 -1.86
C TRP A 65 -6.72 9.02 -2.98
N ARG A 66 -6.94 9.66 -4.14
CA ARG A 66 -7.55 8.98 -5.30
C ARG A 66 -6.73 7.78 -5.78
N TYR A 67 -5.40 7.94 -5.79
CA TYR A 67 -4.49 6.86 -6.16
C TYR A 67 -4.54 5.70 -5.16
N SER A 68 -4.55 5.98 -3.86
CA SER A 68 -4.60 4.94 -2.82
C SER A 68 -5.87 4.10 -2.91
N GLN A 69 -7.02 4.70 -3.23
CA GLN A 69 -8.27 3.97 -3.48
C GLN A 69 -8.15 3.02 -4.69
N ALA A 70 -7.61 3.50 -5.82
CA ALA A 70 -7.43 2.70 -7.03
C ALA A 70 -6.41 1.55 -6.87
N SER A 71 -5.45 1.71 -5.96
CA SER A 71 -4.41 0.71 -5.69
C SER A 71 -4.94 -0.61 -5.10
N THR A 72 -6.15 -0.62 -4.54
CA THR A 72 -6.81 -1.81 -3.97
C THR A 72 -7.22 -2.86 -4.99
N VAL A 73 -7.47 -2.42 -6.23
CA VAL A 73 -7.92 -3.26 -7.34
C VAL A 73 -6.77 -3.54 -8.31
N SER A 74 -5.89 -2.56 -8.51
CA SER A 74 -4.83 -2.59 -9.51
C SER A 74 -3.79 -3.70 -9.25
N SER A 75 -3.28 -4.31 -10.33
CA SER A 75 -2.35 -5.46 -10.29
C SER A 75 -2.88 -6.69 -9.51
N GLY A 76 -4.19 -6.75 -9.32
CA GLY A 76 -4.90 -7.77 -8.58
C GLY A 76 -5.20 -7.32 -7.15
N SER A 77 -6.45 -6.92 -6.91
CA SER A 77 -7.26 -7.57 -5.90
C SER A 77 -6.62 -7.71 -4.51
N ILE A 78 -6.86 -6.83 -3.54
CA ILE A 78 -6.49 -7.15 -2.15
C ILE A 78 -7.14 -8.48 -1.68
N GLU A 79 -8.36 -8.80 -2.15
CA GLU A 79 -9.01 -10.11 -1.95
C GLU A 79 -8.22 -11.23 -2.60
N MET A 80 -7.75 -11.04 -3.84
CA MET A 80 -6.90 -12.02 -4.52
C MET A 80 -5.57 -12.22 -3.77
N GLN A 81 -4.98 -11.16 -3.22
CA GLN A 81 -3.77 -11.29 -2.39
C GLN A 81 -4.04 -12.08 -1.13
N ARG A 82 -5.19 -11.87 -0.46
CA ARG A 82 -5.58 -12.64 0.72
C ARG A 82 -5.74 -14.12 0.39
N ILE A 83 -6.31 -14.46 -0.77
CA ILE A 83 -6.42 -15.86 -1.23
C ILE A 83 -5.03 -16.45 -1.49
N LEU A 84 -4.15 -15.75 -2.21
CA LEU A 84 -2.80 -16.23 -2.51
C LEU A 84 -1.98 -16.45 -1.23
N LEU A 85 -2.05 -15.50 -0.30
CA LEU A 85 -1.39 -15.61 1.00
C LEU A 85 -1.94 -16.78 1.81
N SER A 86 -3.27 -16.91 1.92
CA SER A 86 -3.91 -18.02 2.62
C SER A 86 -3.48 -19.38 2.06
N ARG A 87 -3.44 -19.51 0.73
CA ARG A 87 -2.99 -20.75 0.08
C ARG A 87 -1.53 -21.07 0.39
N ALA A 88 -0.65 -20.06 0.39
CA ALA A 88 0.76 -20.23 0.72
C ALA A 88 0.95 -20.68 2.18
N LEU A 89 0.24 -20.04 3.13
CA LEU A 89 0.29 -20.40 4.55
C LEU A 89 -0.24 -21.82 4.81
N LEU A 90 -1.35 -22.20 4.17
CA LEU A 90 -1.92 -23.55 4.30
C LEU A 90 -1.03 -24.62 3.67
N ALA A 91 -0.29 -24.31 2.60
CA ALA A 91 0.66 -25.24 1.99
C ALA A 91 1.89 -25.45 2.88
N ALA A 92 2.36 -24.43 3.58
CA ALA A 92 3.50 -24.52 4.50
C ALA A 92 3.16 -25.24 5.83
N ALA A 93 1.87 -25.33 6.18
CA ALA A 93 1.40 -26.01 7.39
C ALA A 93 1.21 -27.53 7.20
N LYS A 94 1.30 -28.04 5.98
CA LYS A 94 1.25 -29.47 5.65
C LYS A 94 2.65 -30.04 5.58
#